data_AF-A0A1W1EC09-F1
#
_entry.id   AF-A0A1W1EC09-F1
#
_cell.length_a   1.000
_cell.length_b   1.000
_cell.length_c   1.000
_cell.angle_alpha   90.00
_cell.angle_beta   90.00
_cell.angle_gamma   90.00
#
_symmetry.space_group_name_H-M   'P 1'
#
loop_
_entity.id
_entity.type
_entity.pdbx_description
1 polymer ?
#
loop_
_entity_poly.entity_id
_entity_poly.type
_entity_poly.pdbx_seq_one_letter_code
_entity_poly.pdbx_strand_id
1 'polypeptide(L)'
;MTSKKCNTLEEAREEIDKLDYEIVKLIAARNDYIKQIAHFKTTIDEIKADNRVSDVISKVREQAISLGLSPNLINELYVKMIDEMIESEITEFKNAKSF
;
A
#
# COMPACT_ATOMS: atom_id res chain seq x y z
N MET A 1 -16.83 -7.56 -3.65
CA MET A 1 -17.61 -6.43 -4.19
C MET A 1 -18.04 -6.77 -5.60
N THR A 2 -19.31 -6.58 -5.94
CA THR A 2 -19.80 -6.74 -7.32
C THR A 2 -19.92 -5.38 -7.96
N SER A 3 -19.27 -5.19 -9.12
CA SER A 3 -19.38 -3.94 -9.88
C SER A 3 -20.82 -3.75 -10.38
N LYS A 4 -21.34 -2.52 -10.26
CA LYS A 4 -22.62 -2.12 -10.83
C LYS A 4 -22.47 -1.99 -12.34
N LYS A 5 -23.47 -2.46 -13.10
CA LYS A 5 -23.52 -2.20 -14.55
C LYS A 5 -23.77 -0.70 -14.78
N CYS A 6 -22.81 -0.04 -15.43
CA CYS A 6 -22.93 1.35 -15.88
C CYS A 6 -23.48 1.37 -17.31
N ASN A 7 -24.39 2.30 -17.60
CA ASN A 7 -25.01 2.45 -18.93
C ASN A 7 -24.45 3.64 -19.70
N THR A 8 -23.70 4.53 -19.03
CA THR A 8 -23.04 5.68 -19.65
C THR A 8 -21.57 5.76 -19.23
N LEU A 9 -20.78 6.49 -20.00
CA LEU A 9 -19.38 6.80 -19.66
C LEU A 9 -19.30 7.59 -18.34
N GLU A 10 -20.24 8.48 -18.10
CA GLU A 10 -20.26 9.33 -16.91
C GLU A 10 -20.52 8.49 -15.64
N GLU A 11 -21.51 7.60 -15.69
CA GLU A 11 -21.76 6.66 -14.58
C GLU A 11 -20.52 5.81 -14.27
N ALA A 12 -19.80 5.34 -15.30
CA ALA A 12 -18.59 4.55 -15.10
C ALA A 12 -17.48 5.36 -14.42
N ARG A 13 -17.31 6.63 -14.80
CA ARG A 13 -16.34 7.54 -14.17
C ARG A 13 -16.68 7.83 -12.72
N GLU A 14 -17.94 8.13 -12.42
CA GLU A 14 -18.38 8.35 -11.04
C GLU A 14 -18.14 7.13 -10.14
N GLU A 15 -18.34 5.92 -10.65
CA GLU A 15 -18.05 4.70 -9.88
C GLU A 15 -16.54 4.46 -9.72
N ILE A 16 -15.71 4.80 -10.71
CA ILE A 16 -14.25 4.77 -10.58
C ILE A 16 -13.78 5.78 -9.54
N ASP A 17 -14.26 7.03 -9.57
CA ASP A 17 -13.88 8.07 -8.63
C ASP A 17 -14.20 7.66 -7.17
N LYS A 18 -15.33 6.99 -6.95
CA LYS A 18 -15.68 6.42 -5.63
C LYS A 18 -14.70 5.33 -5.19
N LEU A 19 -14.32 4.43 -6.10
CA LEU A 19 -13.35 3.38 -5.81
C LEU A 19 -11.97 3.97 -5.51
N ASP A 20 -11.54 4.97 -6.28
CA ASP A 20 -10.26 5.64 -6.08
C ASP A 20 -10.21 6.33 -4.71
N TYR A 21 -11.31 6.98 -4.29
CA TYR A 21 -11.42 7.53 -2.95
C TYR A 21 -11.23 6.46 -1.85
N GLU A 22 -11.89 5.31 -1.98
CA GLU A 22 -11.74 4.21 -1.03
C GLU A 22 -10.35 3.57 -1.07
N ILE A 23 -9.73 3.47 -2.25
CA ILE A 23 -8.34 2.99 -2.40
C ILE A 23 -7.39 3.91 -1.63
N VAL A 24 -7.49 5.23 -1.82
CA VAL A 24 -6.64 6.21 -1.11
C VAL A 24 -6.85 6.10 0.40
N LYS A 25 -8.10 5.95 0.86
CA LYS A 25 -8.42 5.79 2.28
C LYS A 25 -7.82 4.51 2.88
N LEU A 26 -7.85 3.40 2.14
CA LEU A 26 -7.23 2.14 2.55
C LEU A 26 -5.70 2.24 2.61
N ILE A 27 -5.10 2.94 1.64
CA ILE A 27 -3.65 3.20 1.62
C ILE A 27 -3.24 4.07 2.81
N ALA A 28 -4.02 5.10 3.14
CA ALA A 28 -3.78 5.95 4.31
C ALA A 28 -3.84 5.14 5.60
N ALA A 29 -4.90 4.34 5.79
CA ALA A 29 -5.01 3.46 6.96
C ALA A 29 -3.85 2.45 7.06
N ARG A 30 -3.40 1.91 5.92
CA ARG A 30 -2.21 1.04 5.86
C ARG A 30 -0.95 1.77 6.32
N ASN A 31 -0.77 3.03 5.91
CA ASN A 31 0.36 3.86 6.33
C ASN A 31 0.37 4.10 7.84
N ASP A 32 -0.80 4.37 8.43
CA ASP A 32 -0.92 4.61 9.87
C ASP A 32 -0.48 3.38 10.70
N TYR A 33 -0.73 2.17 10.21
CA TYR A 33 -0.20 0.96 10.84
C TYR A 33 1.31 0.84 10.70
N ILE A 34 1.90 1.27 9.58
CA ILE A 34 3.36 1.27 9.41
C ILE A 34 4.03 2.23 10.40
N LYS A 35 3.47 3.43 10.57
CA LYS A 35 3.90 4.40 11.60
C LYS A 35 3.88 3.80 13.00
N GLN A 36 2.78 3.14 13.36
CA GLN A 36 2.67 2.44 14.65
C GLN A 36 3.74 1.37 14.80
N ILE A 37 3.99 0.58 13.76
CA ILE A 37 5.01 -0.47 13.76
C ILE A 37 6.43 0.13 13.88
N ALA A 38 6.69 1.27 13.25
CA ALA A 38 7.99 1.94 13.29
C ALA A 38 8.39 2.34 14.72
N HIS A 39 7.43 2.69 15.58
CA HIS A 39 7.69 2.97 17.01
C HIS A 39 8.23 1.77 17.79
N PHE A 40 7.97 0.54 17.35
CA PHE A 40 8.51 -0.67 18.00
C PHE A 40 9.91 -1.04 17.50
N LYS A 41 10.42 -0.36 16.47
CA LYS A 41 11.68 -0.69 15.81
C LYS A 41 12.79 0.23 16.30
N THR A 42 13.95 -0.36 16.56
CA THR A 42 15.10 0.34 17.18
C THR A 42 16.21 0.64 16.19
N THR A 43 16.20 -0.01 15.03
CA THR A 43 17.19 0.14 13.97
C THR A 43 16.56 0.35 12.59
N ILE A 44 17.32 0.92 11.65
CA ILE A 44 16.86 1.13 10.26
C ILE A 44 16.65 -0.21 9.54
N ASP A 45 17.45 -1.23 9.84
CA ASP A 45 17.32 -2.55 9.22
C ASP A 45 16.03 -3.25 9.66
N GLU A 46 15.65 -3.09 10.93
CA GLU A 46 14.33 -3.49 11.41
C GLU A 46 13.21 -2.73 10.68
N ILE A 47 13.39 -1.43 10.37
CA ILE A 47 12.41 -0.61 9.63
C ILE A 47 12.19 -1.17 8.23
N LYS A 48 13.25 -1.52 7.49
CA LYS A 48 13.16 -2.08 6.14
C LYS A 48 12.49 -3.46 6.10
N ALA A 49 12.83 -4.35 7.04
CA ALA A 49 12.20 -5.67 7.20
C ALA A 49 12.01 -6.45 5.87
N ASP A 50 13.08 -6.60 5.08
CA ASP A 50 13.05 -7.16 3.71
C ASP A 50 12.27 -8.48 3.58
N ASN A 51 12.42 -9.38 4.56
CA ASN A 51 11.67 -10.65 4.60
C ASN A 51 10.15 -10.42 4.65
N ARG A 52 9.69 -9.44 5.45
CA ARG A 52 8.27 -9.13 5.56
C ARG A 52 7.72 -8.49 4.30
N VAL A 53 8.52 -7.66 3.63
CA VAL A 53 8.15 -7.05 2.34
C VAL A 53 7.93 -8.13 1.30
N SER A 54 8.86 -9.07 1.16
CA SER A 54 8.75 -10.23 0.26
C SER A 54 7.45 -11.02 0.51
N ASP A 55 7.12 -11.30 1.78
CA ASP A 55 5.88 -12.00 2.14
C ASP A 55 4.61 -11.23 1.76
N VAL A 56 4.62 -9.89 1.90
CA VAL A 56 3.48 -9.06 1.44
C VAL A 56 3.34 -9.19 -0.06
N ILE A 57 4.44 -9.01 -0.81
CA ILE A 57 4.46 -9.04 -2.27
C ILE A 57 3.95 -10.38 -2.81
N SER A 58 4.42 -11.50 -2.26
CA SER A 58 3.95 -12.83 -2.63
C SER A 58 2.42 -12.96 -2.48
N LYS A 59 1.88 -12.57 -1.31
CA LYS A 59 0.44 -12.65 -1.02
C LYS A 59 -0.41 -11.80 -1.93
N VAL A 60 0.00 -10.56 -2.21
CA VAL A 60 -0.81 -9.66 -3.05
C VAL A 60 -0.74 -10.05 -4.52
N ARG A 61 0.36 -10.66 -4.98
CA ARG A 61 0.45 -11.26 -6.32
C ARG A 61 -0.50 -12.44 -6.47
N GLU A 62 -0.59 -13.32 -5.48
CA GLU A 62 -1.57 -14.43 -5.48
C GLU A 62 -3.02 -13.91 -5.50
N GLN A 63 -3.31 -12.88 -4.70
CA GLN A 63 -4.63 -12.23 -4.71
C GLN A 63 -4.94 -11.60 -6.07
N ALA A 64 -3.97 -10.93 -6.69
CA ALA A 64 -4.13 -10.35 -8.03
C ALA A 64 -4.58 -11.41 -9.04
N ILE A 65 -3.91 -12.56 -9.06
CA ILE A 65 -4.25 -13.69 -9.94
C ILE A 65 -5.69 -14.15 -9.68
N SER A 66 -6.07 -14.32 -8.40
CA SER A 66 -7.43 -14.78 -8.03
C SER A 66 -8.53 -13.81 -8.43
N LEU A 67 -8.20 -12.52 -8.59
CA LEU A 67 -9.13 -11.45 -8.97
C LEU A 67 -9.06 -11.10 -10.46
N GLY A 68 -8.25 -11.81 -11.27
CA GLY A 68 -8.08 -11.53 -12.69
C GLY A 68 -7.27 -10.27 -12.99
N LEU A 69 -6.48 -9.79 -12.04
CA LEU A 69 -5.56 -8.66 -12.20
C LEU A 69 -4.17 -9.13 -12.57
N SER A 70 -3.42 -8.28 -13.30
CA SER A 70 -2.01 -8.54 -13.59
C SER A 70 -1.20 -8.60 -12.29
N PRO A 71 -0.53 -9.74 -11.97
CA PRO A 71 0.30 -9.82 -10.78
C PRO A 71 1.52 -8.88 -10.87
N ASN A 72 1.96 -8.52 -12.08
CA ASN A 72 3.07 -7.59 -12.26
C ASN A 72 2.65 -6.14 -11.93
N LEU A 73 1.45 -5.74 -12.35
CA LEU A 73 0.90 -4.42 -11.98
C LEU A 73 0.78 -4.29 -10.45
N ILE A 74 0.19 -5.28 -9.79
CA ILE A 74 0.02 -5.26 -8.33
C ILE A 74 1.37 -5.29 -7.62
N ASN A 75 2.35 -6.04 -8.13
CA ASN A 75 3.70 -6.03 -7.61
C ASN A 75 4.33 -4.63 -7.65
N GLU A 76 4.32 -3.99 -8.82
CA GLU A 76 4.91 -2.65 -9.00
C GLU A 76 4.27 -1.60 -8.09
N LEU A 77 2.94 -1.61 -7.99
CA LEU A 77 2.19 -0.73 -7.08
C LEU A 77 2.59 -0.96 -5.61
N TYR A 78 2.67 -2.21 -5.17
CA TYR A 78 2.97 -2.51 -3.78
C TYR A 78 4.42 -2.25 -3.41
N VAL A 79 5.38 -2.54 -4.30
CA VAL A 79 6.79 -2.22 -4.08
C VAL A 79 6.93 -0.70 -3.91
N LYS A 80 6.43 0.08 -4.87
CA LYS A 80 6.50 1.54 -4.81
C LYS A 80 5.82 2.10 -3.56
N MET A 81 4.63 1.61 -3.22
CA MET A 81 3.91 2.04 -2.02
C MET A 81 4.69 1.73 -0.73
N ILE A 82 5.26 0.54 -0.61
CA ILE A 82 6.01 0.13 0.58
C ILE A 82 7.29 0.95 0.72
N ASP A 83 8.02 1.14 -0.37
CA ASP A 83 9.28 1.90 -0.39
C ASP A 83 9.05 3.34 0.10
N GLU A 84 8.05 4.04 -0.45
CA GLU A 84 7.70 5.42 -0.05
C GLU A 84 7.30 5.52 1.43
N MET A 85 6.53 4.55 1.94
CA MET A 85 6.14 4.52 3.34
C MET A 85 7.35 4.30 4.25
N ILE A 86 8.25 3.38 3.90
CA ILE A 86 9.48 3.10 4.66
C ILE A 86 10.43 4.31 4.65
N GLU A 87 10.60 4.98 3.51
CA GLU A 87 11.44 6.18 3.40
C GLU A 87 10.93 7.34 4.28
N SER A 88 9.61 7.52 4.35
CA SER A 88 8.96 8.45 5.28
C SER A 88 9.35 8.13 6.73
N GLU A 89 9.22 6.86 7.15
CA GLU A 89 9.55 6.45 8.52
C GLU A 89 11.05 6.59 8.85
N ILE A 90 11.94 6.26 7.91
CA ILE A 90 13.39 6.44 8.09
C ILE A 90 13.71 7.93 8.32
N THR A 91 13.03 8.82 7.59
CA THR A 91 13.20 10.26 7.74
C THR A 91 12.71 10.74 9.11
N GLU A 92 11.51 10.31 9.53
CA GLU A 92 10.96 10.62 10.85
C GLU A 92 11.87 10.11 11.99
N PHE A 93 12.38 8.88 11.87
CA PHE A 93 13.29 8.28 12.85
C PHE A 93 14.62 9.04 12.98
N LYS A 94 15.20 9.48 11.86
CA LYS A 94 16.43 10.30 11.85
C LYS A 94 16.21 11.66 12.50
N ASN A 95 15.06 12.29 12.25
CA ASN A 95 14.69 13.56 12.86
C ASN A 95 14.49 13.42 14.36
N ALA A 96 13.86 12.35 14.83
CA ALA A 96 13.65 12.09 16.25
C ALA A 96 14.95 11.85 17.04
N LYS A 97 16.01 11.32 16.40
CA LYS A 97 17.34 11.11 17.01
C LYS A 97 18.29 12.32 16.89
N SER A 98 17.90 13.37 16.16
CA SER A 98 18.74 14.57 16.00
C SER A 98 18.50 15.63 17.10
N PHE A 99 17.69 15.31 18.11
CA PHE A 99 17.46 16.08 19.34
C PHE A 99 18.03 15.31 20.54
#